data_AF-A0A7X2ZWN0-F1
#
_entry.id   AF-A0A7X2ZWN0-F1
#
_cell.length_a   1.000
_cell.length_b   1.000
_cell.length_c   1.000
_cell.angle_alpha   90.00
_cell.angle_beta   90.00
_cell.angle_gamma   90.00
#
_symmetry.space_group_name_H-M   'P 1'
#
loop_
_entity.id
_entity.type
_entity.pdbx_description
1 polymer ?
#
loop_
_entity_poly.entity_id
_entity_poly.type
_entity_poly.pdbx_seq_one_letter_code
_entity_poly.pdbx_strand_id
1 'polypeptide(L)'
;MQKAIISIGLLFFTWFSIAQDPEEKGLKVGLVLSGGGAKGMAHIGAIKVLEEAGIKVDYIGGTSMGAIVGSLYAAGYTGDQLDSIFRATDFTNLIQDNLPRSAKTFYEKENSEKYAVTLPFD
;
A
#
# COMPACT_ATOMS: atom_id res chain seq x y z
N MET A 1 -30.62 17.07 51.47
CA MET A 1 -30.37 17.47 50.07
C MET A 1 -28.89 17.66 49.76
N GLN A 2 -28.15 18.48 50.52
CA GLN A 2 -26.72 18.75 50.28
C GLN A 2 -25.82 17.49 50.24
N LYS A 3 -26.05 16.52 51.13
CA LYS A 3 -25.30 15.25 51.13
C LYS A 3 -25.51 14.42 49.86
N ALA A 4 -26.72 14.40 49.31
CA ALA A 4 -27.05 13.66 48.09
C ALA A 4 -26.38 14.27 46.85
N ILE A 5 -26.29 15.60 46.78
CA ILE A 5 -25.60 16.31 45.69
C ILE A 5 -24.11 16.00 45.70
N ILE A 6 -23.48 15.96 46.88
CA ILE A 6 -22.07 15.60 47.03
C ILE A 6 -21.83 14.14 46.62
N SER A 7 -22.73 13.22 47.01
CA SER A 7 -22.63 11.81 46.61
C SER A 7 -22.75 11.61 45.10
N ILE A 8 -23.68 12.31 44.45
CA ILE A 8 -23.87 12.25 42.99
C ILE A 8 -22.66 12.84 42.27
N GLY A 9 -22.12 13.97 42.76
CA GLY A 9 -20.91 14.57 42.23
C GLY A 9 -19.69 13.65 42.36
N LEU A 10 -19.53 12.96 43.50
CA LEU A 10 -18.48 11.97 43.69
C LEU A 10 -18.63 10.77 42.75
N LEU A 11 -19.86 10.25 42.56
CA LEU A 11 -20.14 9.17 41.62
C LEU A 11 -19.81 9.58 40.17
N PHE A 12 -20.17 10.79 39.78
CA PHE A 12 -19.83 11.35 38.46
C PHE A 12 -18.31 11.51 38.29
N PHE A 13 -17.61 11.96 39.33
CA PHE A 13 -16.16 12.13 39.29
C PHE A 13 -15.43 10.79 39.17
N THR A 14 -15.87 9.77 39.93
CA THR A 14 -15.33 8.41 39.82
C THR A 14 -15.60 7.78 38.45
N TRP A 15 -16.75 8.09 37.83
CA TRP A 15 -17.06 7.63 36.48
C TRP A 15 -16.14 8.26 35.42
N PHE A 16 -15.84 9.55 35.59
CA PHE A 16 -14.96 10.28 34.67
C PHE A 16 -13.50 9.81 34.77
N SER A 17 -13.03 9.43 35.96
CA SER A 17 -11.68 8.90 36.15
C SER A 17 -11.50 7.48 35.59
N ILE A 18 -12.54 6.63 35.63
CA ILE A 18 -12.48 5.26 35.07
C ILE A 18 -12.50 5.28 33.53
N ALA A 19 -13.05 6.33 32.91
CA ALA A 19 -13.09 6.45 31.45
C ALA A 19 -11.73 6.79 30.80
N GLN A 20 -10.69 7.07 31.59
CA GLN A 20 -9.32 7.28 31.11
C GLN A 20 -8.53 5.98 31.19
N ASP A 21 -8.99 4.92 30.53
CA ASP A 21 -8.07 3.85 30.17
C ASP A 21 -7.04 4.47 29.22
N PRO A 22 -5.73 4.36 29.53
CA PRO A 22 -4.70 4.81 28.59
C PRO A 22 -4.94 4.04 27.29
N GLU A 23 -5.08 4.76 26.18
CA GLU A 23 -5.15 4.17 24.85
C GLU A 23 -3.96 3.22 24.72
N GLU A 24 -4.21 1.92 24.86
CA GLU A 24 -3.18 0.91 24.71
C GLU A 24 -2.74 1.05 23.26
N LYS A 25 -1.59 1.70 23.04
CA LYS A 25 -1.04 1.89 21.70
C LYS A 25 -0.73 0.50 21.17
N GLY A 26 -1.71 -0.09 20.48
CA GLY A 26 -1.62 -1.41 19.91
C GLY A 26 -0.37 -1.52 19.04
N LEU A 27 0.16 -2.75 18.97
CA LEU A 27 1.33 -3.07 18.16
C LEU A 27 1.18 -2.49 16.75
N LYS A 28 2.12 -1.63 16.37
CA LYS A 28 2.16 -1.03 15.05
C LYS A 28 2.89 -1.92 14.07
N VAL A 29 2.27 -2.19 12.92
CA VAL A 29 2.83 -3.06 11.89
C VAL A 29 3.25 -2.25 10.67
N GLY A 30 4.53 -2.36 10.30
CA GLY A 30 5.07 -1.82 9.06
C GLY A 30 5.27 -2.92 8.02
N LEU A 31 4.72 -2.74 6.82
CA LEU A 31 4.90 -3.63 5.67
C LEU A 31 5.86 -2.99 4.66
N VAL A 32 6.94 -3.69 4.30
CA VAL A 32 7.93 -3.22 3.31
C VAL A 32 7.95 -4.15 2.10
N LEU A 33 7.65 -3.60 0.92
CA LEU A 33 7.52 -4.33 -0.33
C LEU A 33 8.64 -3.97 -1.30
N SER A 34 9.52 -4.93 -1.60
CA SER A 34 10.63 -4.74 -2.53
C SER A 34 10.17 -4.59 -3.98
N GLY A 35 11.05 -4.07 -4.84
CA GLY A 35 10.88 -4.14 -6.29
C GLY A 35 11.08 -5.56 -6.83
N GLY A 36 10.73 -5.78 -8.09
CA GLY A 36 10.90 -7.10 -8.74
C GLY A 36 10.26 -7.24 -10.12
N GLY A 37 9.92 -6.13 -10.78
CA GLY A 37 9.18 -6.15 -12.06
C GLY A 37 7.89 -6.96 -11.96
N ALA A 38 7.59 -7.74 -13.01
CA ALA A 38 6.40 -8.61 -13.04
C ALA A 38 6.33 -9.60 -11.86
N LYS A 39 7.47 -10.08 -11.34
CA LYS A 39 7.48 -11.01 -10.19
C LYS A 39 7.00 -10.36 -8.88
N GLY A 40 7.01 -9.03 -8.80
CA GLY A 40 6.50 -8.29 -7.65
C GLY A 40 5.00 -8.44 -7.42
N MET A 41 4.25 -9.01 -8.38
CA MET A 41 2.84 -9.39 -8.18
C MET A 41 2.66 -10.41 -7.04
N ALA A 42 3.71 -11.14 -6.66
CA ALA A 42 3.68 -12.06 -5.51
C ALA A 42 3.34 -11.36 -4.18
N HIS A 43 3.60 -10.04 -4.06
CA HIS A 43 3.24 -9.25 -2.88
C HIS A 43 1.73 -9.26 -2.59
N ILE A 44 0.89 -9.39 -3.63
CA ILE A 44 -0.57 -9.48 -3.46
C ILE A 44 -0.94 -10.75 -2.67
N GLY A 45 -0.27 -11.86 -2.94
CA GLY A 45 -0.49 -13.10 -2.19
C GLY A 45 -0.09 -12.98 -0.73
N ALA A 46 1.03 -12.30 -0.44
CA ALA A 46 1.44 -12.02 0.93
C ALA A 46 0.42 -11.14 1.66
N ILE A 47 -0.10 -10.10 0.99
CA ILE A 47 -1.14 -9.22 1.54
C ILE A 47 -2.41 -10.01 1.89
N LYS A 48 -2.88 -10.90 1.01
CA LYS A 48 -4.06 -11.74 1.29
C LYS A 48 -3.88 -12.56 2.57
N VAL A 49 -2.72 -13.18 2.76
CA VAL A 49 -2.42 -13.95 3.98
C VAL A 49 -2.39 -13.07 5.23
N LEU A 50 -1.87 -11.83 5.12
CA LEU A 50 -1.90 -10.88 6.23
C LEU A 50 -3.34 -10.48 6.59
N GLU A 51 -4.20 -10.24 5.59
CA GLU A 51 -5.62 -9.95 5.79
C GLU A 51 -6.35 -11.13 6.44
N GLU A 52 -6.15 -12.35 5.95
CA GLU A 52 -6.73 -13.58 6.51
C GLU A 52 -6.30 -13.81 7.97
N ALA A 53 -5.06 -13.46 8.32
CA ALA A 53 -4.54 -13.52 9.68
C ALA A 53 -5.05 -12.39 10.59
N GLY A 54 -5.82 -11.43 10.08
CA GLY A 54 -6.30 -10.27 10.83
C GLY A 54 -5.19 -9.28 11.19
N ILE A 55 -4.06 -9.31 10.48
CA ILE A 55 -2.93 -8.41 10.71
C ILE A 55 -3.23 -7.06 10.07
N LYS A 56 -3.49 -6.05 10.90
CA LYS A 56 -3.66 -4.67 10.45
C LYS A 56 -2.30 -4.02 10.19
N VAL A 57 -2.07 -3.58 8.96
CA VAL A 57 -0.89 -2.81 8.57
C VAL A 57 -1.12 -1.32 8.83
N ASP A 58 -0.24 -0.68 9.59
CA ASP A 58 -0.30 0.77 9.90
C ASP A 58 0.57 1.61 8.96
N TYR A 59 1.69 1.04 8.48
CA TYR A 59 2.64 1.74 7.62
C TYR A 59 3.03 0.86 6.45
N ILE A 60 3.13 1.44 5.25
CA ILE A 60 3.55 0.73 4.04
C ILE A 60 4.69 1.50 3.38
N GLY A 61 5.76 0.79 3.05
CA GLY A 61 6.84 1.28 2.21
C GLY A 61 7.04 0.35 1.01
N GLY A 62 7.34 0.89 -0.16
CA GLY A 62 7.61 0.06 -1.33
C GLY A 62 8.43 0.73 -2.41
N THR A 63 9.09 -0.09 -3.23
CA THR A 63 9.93 0.34 -4.36
C THR A 63 9.45 -0.30 -5.66
N SER A 64 9.35 0.46 -6.76
CA SER A 64 8.94 -0.04 -8.08
C SER A 64 7.61 -0.82 -7.99
N MET A 65 7.57 -2.10 -8.37
CA MET A 65 6.35 -2.92 -8.27
C MET A 65 5.79 -2.98 -6.83
N GLY A 66 6.66 -3.03 -5.81
CA GLY A 66 6.22 -2.98 -4.41
C GLY A 66 5.57 -1.64 -4.05
N ALA A 67 5.99 -0.53 -4.68
CA ALA A 67 5.33 0.78 -4.51
C ALA A 67 3.94 0.79 -5.16
N ILE A 68 3.80 0.20 -6.36
CA ILE A 68 2.51 0.09 -7.05
C ILE A 68 1.53 -0.72 -6.21
N VAL A 69 1.90 -1.94 -5.80
CA VAL A 69 1.04 -2.81 -4.98
C VAL A 69 0.76 -2.16 -3.62
N GLY A 70 1.79 -1.66 -2.96
CA GLY A 70 1.68 -1.07 -1.63
C GLY A 70 0.84 0.20 -1.59
N SER A 71 0.93 1.07 -2.61
CA SER A 71 0.10 2.28 -2.69
C SER A 71 -1.37 1.98 -2.93
N LEU A 72 -1.68 1.00 -3.78
CA LEU A 72 -3.06 0.56 -3.99
C LEU A 72 -3.62 -0.09 -2.71
N TYR A 73 -2.84 -0.94 -2.04
CA TYR A 73 -3.24 -1.49 -0.75
C TYR A 73 -3.49 -0.40 0.30
N ALA A 74 -2.59 0.58 0.41
CA ALA A 74 -2.74 1.75 1.29
C ALA A 74 -3.96 2.62 0.94
N ALA A 75 -4.38 2.64 -0.33
CA ALA A 75 -5.58 3.34 -0.78
C ALA A 75 -6.90 2.62 -0.41
N GLY A 76 -6.81 1.43 0.22
CA GLY A 76 -7.96 0.70 0.74
C GLY A 76 -8.47 -0.43 -0.16
N TYR A 77 -7.72 -0.80 -1.21
CA TYR A 77 -8.03 -2.00 -1.99
C TYR A 77 -7.64 -3.25 -1.21
N THR A 78 -8.54 -4.23 -1.18
CA THR A 78 -8.29 -5.57 -0.61
C THR A 78 -7.35 -6.40 -1.48
N GLY A 79 -6.72 -7.43 -0.92
CA GLY A 79 -5.88 -8.35 -1.67
C GLY A 79 -6.59 -8.97 -2.89
N ASP A 80 -7.89 -9.26 -2.78
CA ASP A 80 -8.69 -9.81 -3.89
C ASP A 80 -8.99 -8.78 -5.00
N GLN A 81 -9.23 -7.53 -4.62
CA GLN A 81 -9.37 -6.45 -5.60
C GLN A 81 -8.05 -6.18 -6.32
N LEU A 82 -6.92 -6.21 -5.60
CA LEU A 82 -5.60 -6.11 -6.22
C LEU A 82 -5.36 -7.24 -7.22
N ASP A 83 -5.65 -8.50 -6.85
CA ASP A 83 -5.52 -9.63 -7.78
C ASP A 83 -6.40 -9.44 -9.03
N SER A 84 -7.62 -8.94 -8.86
CA SER A 84 -8.54 -8.66 -9.98
C SER A 84 -8.01 -7.55 -10.91
N ILE A 85 -7.52 -6.44 -10.34
CA ILE A 85 -6.93 -5.33 -11.10
C ILE A 85 -5.72 -5.80 -11.91
N PHE A 86 -4.86 -6.60 -11.29
CA PHE A 86 -3.64 -7.09 -11.93
C PHE A 86 -3.92 -8.13 -13.02
N ARG A 87 -4.96 -8.96 -12.88
CA ARG A 87 -5.39 -9.87 -13.95
C ARG A 87 -6.04 -9.16 -15.13
N ALA A 88 -6.72 -8.04 -14.88
CA ALA A 88 -7.41 -7.28 -15.92
C ALA A 88 -6.49 -6.30 -16.69
N THR A 89 -5.29 -6.04 -16.16
CA THR A 89 -4.36 -5.05 -16.71
C THR A 89 -3.14 -5.76 -17.32
N ASP A 90 -2.71 -5.34 -18.51
CA ASP A 90 -1.44 -5.79 -19.09
C ASP A 90 -0.26 -5.10 -18.40
N PHE A 91 0.05 -5.57 -17.19
CA PHE A 91 1.15 -5.03 -16.39
C PHE A 91 2.52 -5.32 -17.00
N THR A 92 2.65 -6.35 -17.84
CA THR A 92 3.91 -6.63 -18.54
C THR A 92 4.23 -5.52 -19.53
N ASN A 93 3.23 -5.03 -20.26
CA ASN A 93 3.37 -3.88 -21.15
C ASN A 93 3.52 -2.56 -20.36
N LEU A 94 2.72 -2.38 -19.31
CA LEU A 94 2.71 -1.14 -18.52
C LEU A 94 4.07 -0.80 -17.88
N ILE A 95 4.83 -1.82 -17.46
CA ILE A 95 6.15 -1.63 -16.85
C ILE A 95 7.31 -1.61 -17.84
N GLN A 96 7.05 -1.82 -19.14
CA GLN A 96 8.07 -1.68 -20.17
C GLN A 96 8.26 -0.20 -20.50
N ASP A 97 9.52 0.18 -20.75
CA ASP A 97 9.88 1.52 -21.20
C ASP A 97 9.64 1.72 -22.72
N ASN A 98 8.65 1.01 -23.26
CA ASN A 98 8.33 1.02 -24.68
C ASN A 98 7.27 2.08 -24.98
N LEU A 99 7.69 3.35 -24.94
CA LEU A 99 6.82 4.47 -25.23
C LEU A 99 6.53 4.60 -26.73
N PRO A 100 5.30 4.99 -27.14
CA PRO A 100 5.02 5.29 -28.54
C PRO A 100 5.94 6.41 -29.01
N ARG A 101 6.38 6.34 -30.27
CA ARG A 101 7.34 7.31 -30.85
C ARG A 101 6.93 8.75 -30.60
N SER A 102 5.64 9.09 -30.64
CA SER A 102 5.13 10.44 -30.37
C SER A 102 5.52 10.98 -29.00
N ALA A 103 5.55 10.11 -27.98
CA ALA A 103 5.86 10.45 -26.59
C ALA A 103 7.37 10.55 -26.30
N LYS A 104 8.23 10.02 -27.19
CA LYS A 104 9.69 10.08 -27.05
C LYS A 104 10.22 11.50 -27.29
N THR A 105 11.26 11.88 -26.55
CA THR A 105 12.03 13.11 -26.77
C THR A 105 12.73 13.08 -28.14
N PHE A 106 13.18 14.24 -28.63
CA PHE A 106 13.91 14.31 -29.90
C PHE A 106 15.19 13.44 -29.87
N TYR A 107 15.94 13.49 -28.77
CA TYR A 107 17.15 12.69 -28.58
C TYR A 107 16.87 11.18 -28.59
N GLU A 108 15.80 10.73 -27.93
CA GLU A 108 15.43 9.31 -27.91
C GLU A 108 14.99 8.81 -29.29
N LYS A 109 14.28 9.65 -30.06
CA LYS A 109 13.89 9.34 -31.45
C LYS A 109 15.14 9.17 -32.32
N GLU A 110 16.01 10.17 -32.33
CA GLU A 110 17.25 10.17 -33.11
C GLU A 110 18.13 8.97 -32.74
N ASN A 111 18.32 8.70 -31.45
CA ASN A 111 19.12 7.57 -30.99
C ASN A 111 18.50 6.21 -31.36
N SER A 112 17.16 6.08 -31.29
CA SER A 112 16.46 4.85 -31.69
C SER A 112 16.47 4.59 -33.20
N GLU A 113 16.57 5.65 -34.01
CA GLU A 113 16.58 5.58 -35.48
C GLU A 113 18.01 5.53 -36.05
N LYS A 114 19.03 5.73 -35.20
CA LYS A 114 20.45 5.74 -35.58
C LYS A 114 20.95 4.39 -36.06
N TYR A 115 20.38 3.30 -35.56
CA TYR A 115 20.77 1.94 -35.89
C TYR A 115 19.61 1.20 -36.56
N ALA A 116 19.87 0.62 -37.73
CA ALA A 116 18.86 -0.17 -38.46
C ALA A 116 18.54 -1.51 -37.76
N VAL A 117 19.41 -1.96 -36.85
CA VAL A 117 19.28 -3.20 -36.08
C VAL A 117 19.71 -2.92 -34.64
N THR A 118 18.84 -3.23 -33.68
CA THR A 118 19.15 -3.22 -32.25
C THR A 118 19.04 -4.65 -31.73
N LEU A 119 20.09 -5.14 -31.09
CA LEU A 119 20.10 -6.50 -30.56
C LEU A 119 19.45 -6.52 -29.17
N PRO A 120 18.60 -7.52 -28.86
CA PRO A 120 17.90 -7.61 -27.58
C PRO A 120 18.83 -8.26 -26.54
N PHE A 121 19.90 -7.56 -26.19
CA PHE A 121 20.74 -7.95 -25.07
C PHE A 121 20.46 -6.99 -23.92
N ASP A 122 19.89 -7.54 -22.85
CA ASP A 122 19.88 -6.91 -21.53
C ASP A 122 21.27 -7.05 -20.87
#